data_AF-A0A533RYD1-F1
#
_entry.id   AF-A0A533RYD1-F1
#
_cell.length_a   1.000
_cell.length_b   1.000
_cell.length_c   1.000
_cell.angle_alpha   90.00
_cell.angle_beta   90.00
_cell.angle_gamma   90.00
#
_symmetry.space_group_name_H-M   'P 1'
#
loop_
_entity.id
_entity.type
_entity.pdbx_description
1 polymer ?
#
loop_
_entity_poly.entity_id
_entity_poly.type
_entity_poly.pdbx_seq_one_letter_code
_entity_poly.pdbx_strand_id
1 'polypeptide(L)'
;MISQGLARELKEAGLVWEPKQGDCAYDHYFDRICRYLVVYNGDYRVILPNDDIVDFPRDMFTFTPSLSHLLAEIEGRGYLVDLKSNISIGWPNKWKCDIISQGKCMEFFEQRIWADTPEEAAGLALLWVLRGERDG
;
A
#
# COMPACT_ATOMS: atom_id res chain seq x y z
N MET A 1 -2.23 5.04 5.42
CA MET A 1 -2.98 4.68 4.19
C MET A 1 -2.33 5.36 2.99
N ILE A 2 -2.24 4.69 1.85
CA ILE A 2 -1.79 5.29 0.58
C ILE A 2 -2.84 6.25 0.02
N SER A 3 -2.41 7.26 -0.72
CA SER A 3 -3.26 8.19 -1.45
C SER A 3 -4.09 7.47 -2.50
N GLN A 4 -5.25 8.04 -2.83
CA GLN A 4 -6.12 7.53 -3.88
C GLN A 4 -5.39 7.49 -5.25
N GLY A 5 -4.53 8.47 -5.52
CA GLY A 5 -3.71 8.53 -6.72
C GLY A 5 -2.77 7.32 -6.83
N LEU A 6 -2.03 7.03 -5.76
CA LEU A 6 -1.14 5.87 -5.72
C LEU A 6 -1.90 4.54 -5.79
N ALA A 7 -3.04 4.42 -5.11
CA ALA A 7 -3.88 3.22 -5.19
C ALA A 7 -4.34 2.93 -6.62
N ARG A 8 -4.69 3.98 -7.38
CA ARG A 8 -5.03 3.86 -8.80
C ARG A 8 -3.80 3.45 -9.63
N GLU A 9 -2.65 4.08 -9.42
CA GLU A 9 -1.42 3.74 -10.15
C GLU A 9 -0.98 2.30 -9.93
N LEU A 10 -1.11 1.77 -8.70
CA LEU A 10 -0.84 0.36 -8.39
C LEU A 10 -1.74 -0.58 -9.20
N LYS A 11 -3.04 -0.29 -9.26
CA LYS A 11 -4.01 -1.07 -10.04
C LYS A 11 -3.67 -1.04 -11.54
N GLU A 12 -3.34 0.15 -12.07
CA GLU A 12 -2.93 0.33 -13.47
C GLU A 12 -1.60 -0.36 -13.80
N ALA A 13 -0.72 -0.49 -12.81
CA ALA A 13 0.53 -1.24 -12.90
C ALA A 13 0.33 -2.77 -12.81
N GLY A 14 -0.91 -3.24 -12.64
CA GLY A 14 -1.24 -4.66 -12.64
C GLY A 14 -1.33 -5.30 -11.25
N LEU A 15 -1.43 -4.49 -10.18
CA LEU A 15 -1.71 -5.05 -8.85
C LEU A 15 -3.11 -5.69 -8.83
N VAL A 16 -3.15 -7.02 -8.85
CA VAL A 16 -4.36 -7.79 -8.64
C VAL A 16 -4.59 -7.92 -7.12
N TRP A 17 -5.36 -7.00 -6.56
CA TRP A 17 -5.63 -6.98 -5.12
C TRP A 17 -7.07 -7.41 -4.80
N GLU A 18 -7.20 -8.47 -4.01
CA GLU A 18 -8.44 -8.79 -3.30
C GLU A 18 -8.40 -8.13 -1.91
N PRO A 19 -9.37 -7.27 -1.56
CA PRO A 19 -9.40 -6.59 -0.28
C PRO A 19 -9.42 -7.56 0.91
N LYS A 20 -8.66 -7.26 1.97
CA LYS A 20 -8.51 -8.09 3.17
C LYS A 20 -8.79 -7.28 4.43
N GLN A 21 -9.07 -7.98 5.52
CA GLN A 21 -9.29 -7.33 6.82
C GLN A 21 -8.11 -6.42 7.19
N GLY A 22 -8.43 -5.20 7.61
CA GLY A 22 -7.44 -4.18 7.96
C GLY A 22 -6.99 -3.28 6.80
N ASP A 23 -7.42 -3.55 5.56
CA ASP A 23 -7.29 -2.60 4.45
C ASP A 23 -8.14 -1.35 4.70
N CYS A 24 -7.77 -0.24 4.05
CA CYS A 24 -8.59 0.97 4.04
C CYS A 24 -9.36 1.09 2.71
N ALA A 25 -10.32 1.99 2.67
CA ALA A 25 -11.13 2.22 1.48
C ALA A 25 -11.44 3.71 1.32
N TYR A 26 -11.38 4.20 0.08
CA TYR A 26 -11.88 5.52 -0.28
C TYR A 26 -13.32 5.42 -0.76
N ASP A 27 -14.22 6.17 -0.12
CA ASP A 27 -15.62 6.28 -0.53
C ASP A 27 -15.76 7.29 -1.69
N HIS A 28 -16.27 6.82 -2.83
CA HIS A 28 -16.45 7.66 -4.02
C HIS A 28 -17.56 8.72 -3.89
N TYR A 29 -18.57 8.49 -3.05
CA TYR A 29 -19.77 9.34 -2.95
C TYR A 29 -19.58 10.49 -1.98
N PHE A 30 -18.91 10.22 -0.86
CA PHE A 30 -18.76 11.20 0.20
C PHE A 30 -17.39 11.87 0.21
N ASP A 31 -16.46 11.45 -0.65
CA ASP A 31 -15.05 11.89 -0.64
C ASP A 31 -14.44 11.75 0.77
N ARG A 32 -14.80 10.65 1.44
CA ARG A 32 -14.39 10.36 2.82
C ARG A 32 -13.45 9.16 2.85
N ILE A 33 -12.46 9.27 3.72
CA ILE A 33 -11.61 8.14 4.08
C ILE A 33 -12.42 7.22 5.00
N CYS A 34 -12.66 6.00 4.54
CA CYS A 34 -13.15 4.95 5.41
C CYS A 34 -11.96 4.25 6.06
N ARG A 35 -12.03 4.04 7.38
CA ARG A 35 -10.85 3.69 8.17
C ARG A 35 -10.42 2.25 7.97
N TYR A 36 -11.36 1.30 8.02
CA TYR A 36 -11.01 -0.11 7.97
C TYR A 36 -12.07 -0.95 7.28
N LEU A 37 -11.60 -1.90 6.48
CA LEU A 37 -12.36 -3.01 5.95
C LEU A 37 -12.43 -4.12 6.99
N VAL A 38 -13.65 -4.55 7.29
CA VAL A 38 -13.96 -5.75 8.05
C VAL A 38 -14.58 -6.75 7.09
N VAL A 39 -14.02 -7.95 7.04
CA VAL A 39 -14.60 -9.05 6.28
C VAL A 39 -15.33 -9.96 7.26
N TYR A 40 -16.65 -10.11 7.11
CA TYR A 40 -17.47 -10.96 7.98
C TYR A 40 -18.33 -11.87 7.13
N ASN A 41 -18.18 -13.19 7.29
CA ASN A 41 -18.90 -14.22 6.51
C ASN A 41 -18.77 -14.07 4.97
N GLY A 42 -17.69 -13.46 4.49
CA GLY A 42 -17.47 -13.22 3.05
C GLY A 42 -18.02 -11.88 2.55
N ASP A 43 -18.75 -11.15 3.38
CA ASP A 43 -19.24 -9.81 3.08
C ASP A 43 -18.24 -8.74 3.55
N TYR A 44 -18.11 -7.69 2.75
CA TYR A 44 -17.25 -6.55 3.03
C TYR A 44 -18.05 -5.47 3.76
N ARG A 45 -17.57 -5.13 4.95
CA ARG A 45 -18.09 -4.03 5.77
C ARG A 45 -17.04 -2.98 5.97
N VAL A 46 -17.48 -1.75 6.08
CA VAL A 46 -16.58 -0.62 6.21
C VAL A 46 -16.86 0.10 7.52
N ILE A 47 -15.80 0.38 8.28
CA ILE A 47 -15.87 1.20 9.50
C ILE A 47 -15.66 2.66 9.12
N LEU A 48 -16.69 3.46 9.35
CA LEU A 48 -16.66 4.92 9.13
C LEU A 48 -15.88 5.64 10.25
N PRO A 49 -15.47 6.91 10.05
CA PRO A 49 -14.73 7.65 11.07
C PRO A 49 -15.44 7.83 12.42
N ASN A 50 -16.77 7.68 12.45
CA ASN A 50 -17.62 7.72 13.64
C ASN A 50 -17.90 6.33 14.24
N ASP A 51 -17.14 5.31 13.83
CA ASP A 51 -17.25 3.91 14.27
C ASP A 51 -18.56 3.19 13.86
N ASP A 52 -19.35 3.79 12.97
CA ASP A 52 -20.46 3.09 12.33
C ASP A 52 -19.95 2.02 11.36
N ILE A 53 -20.63 0.88 11.35
CA ILE A 53 -20.36 -0.23 10.43
C ILE A 53 -21.47 -0.26 9.40
N VAL A 54 -21.09 -0.20 8.13
CA VAL A 54 -22.00 -0.09 7.00
C VAL A 54 -21.67 -1.16 5.98
N ASP A 55 -22.72 -1.82 5.49
CA ASP A 55 -22.65 -2.71 4.35
C ASP A 55 -22.66 -1.83 3.10
N PHE A 56 -21.64 -1.96 2.26
CA PHE A 56 -21.60 -1.25 0.99
C PHE A 56 -21.15 -2.17 -0.15
N PRO A 57 -21.66 -1.96 -1.36
CA PRO A 57 -21.24 -2.74 -2.51
C PRO A 57 -19.80 -2.40 -2.93
N ARG A 58 -19.07 -3.42 -3.39
CA ARG A 58 -17.62 -3.39 -3.65
C ARG A 58 -17.20 -2.34 -4.69
N ASP A 59 -18.10 -1.99 -5.59
CA ASP A 59 -17.90 -1.01 -6.67
C ASP A 59 -17.91 0.44 -6.19
N MET A 60 -18.34 0.71 -4.95
CA MET A 60 -18.37 2.06 -4.38
C MET A 60 -17.05 2.50 -3.74
N PHE A 61 -16.02 1.65 -3.73
CA PHE A 61 -14.73 1.97 -3.12
C PHE A 61 -13.53 1.71 -4.02
N THR A 62 -12.53 2.60 -3.85
CA THR A 62 -11.13 2.23 -4.12
C THR A 62 -10.55 1.66 -2.84
N PHE A 63 -10.36 0.34 -2.80
CA PHE A 63 -9.64 -0.32 -1.73
C PHE A 63 -8.14 0.00 -1.80
N THR A 64 -7.55 0.18 -0.63
CA THR A 64 -6.12 0.45 -0.49
C THR A 64 -5.51 -0.57 0.46
N PRO A 65 -4.49 -1.32 0.04
CA PRO A 65 -3.85 -2.30 0.90
C PRO A 65 -3.28 -1.63 2.15
N SER A 66 -3.40 -2.32 3.30
CA SER A 66 -2.74 -1.92 4.54
C SER A 66 -1.21 -1.94 4.40
N LEU A 67 -0.48 -1.30 5.33
CA LEU A 67 0.98 -1.34 5.34
C LEU A 67 1.52 -2.78 5.28
N SER A 68 1.04 -3.64 6.16
CA SER A 68 1.48 -5.04 6.25
C SER A 68 1.22 -5.80 4.95
N HIS A 69 0.11 -5.50 4.28
CA HIS A 69 -0.24 -6.09 3.00
C HIS A 69 0.63 -5.60 1.85
N LEU A 70 0.98 -4.31 1.80
CA LEU A 70 1.92 -3.76 0.81
C LEU A 70 3.29 -4.43 0.95
N LEU A 71 3.80 -4.55 2.17
CA LEU A 71 5.09 -5.19 2.43
C LEU A 71 5.08 -6.67 2.06
N ALA A 72 4.03 -7.41 2.45
CA ALA A 72 3.89 -8.82 2.11
C ALA A 72 3.79 -9.06 0.60
N GLU A 73 3.19 -8.14 -0.16
CA GLU A 73 3.13 -8.23 -1.62
C GLU A 73 4.51 -8.04 -2.26
N ILE A 74 5.29 -7.07 -1.77
CA ILE A 74 6.68 -6.86 -2.22
C ILE A 74 7.52 -8.11 -1.93
N GLU A 75 7.42 -8.65 -0.71
CA GLU A 75 8.15 -9.85 -0.30
C GLU A 75 7.73 -11.09 -1.09
N GLY A 76 6.43 -11.25 -1.35
CA GLY A 76 5.88 -12.35 -2.16
C GLY A 76 6.40 -12.36 -3.60
N ARG A 77 6.89 -11.23 -4.10
CA ARG A 77 7.52 -11.08 -5.42
C ARG A 77 9.03 -11.35 -5.41
N GLY A 78 9.60 -11.75 -4.27
CA GLY A 78 11.01 -12.13 -4.15
C GLY A 78 11.95 -10.95 -3.82
N TYR A 79 11.40 -9.84 -3.36
CA TYR A 79 12.18 -8.69 -2.88
C TYR A 79 12.28 -8.70 -1.36
N LEU A 80 13.41 -8.25 -0.83
CA LEU A 80 13.51 -7.87 0.58
C LEU A 80 13.15 -6.39 0.72
N VAL A 81 12.44 -6.05 1.79
CA VAL A 81 12.01 -4.70 2.10
C VAL A 81 12.54 -4.25 3.46
N ASP A 82 13.11 -3.05 3.52
CA ASP A 82 13.54 -2.40 4.76
C ASP A 82 12.85 -1.04 4.90
N LEU A 83 11.89 -0.97 5.83
CA LEU A 83 11.09 0.22 6.09
C LEU A 83 11.55 0.89 7.39
N LYS A 84 12.02 2.14 7.30
CA LYS A 84 12.56 2.89 8.44
C LYS A 84 12.06 4.32 8.46
N SER A 85 11.71 4.83 9.64
CA SER A 85 11.55 6.26 9.84
C SER A 85 12.91 6.94 9.80
N ASN A 86 13.01 8.07 9.12
CA ASN A 86 14.23 8.86 9.13
C ASN A 86 14.18 9.88 10.26
N ILE A 87 15.18 9.78 11.13
CA ILE A 87 15.39 10.64 12.29
C ILE A 87 16.49 11.68 11.97
N SER A 88 17.08 11.66 10.75
CA SER A 88 18.13 12.58 10.38
C SER A 88 17.62 14.02 10.24
N ILE A 89 18.45 14.95 10.71
CA ILE A 89 18.15 16.38 10.92
C ILE A 89 17.67 17.09 9.64
N GLY A 90 18.02 16.57 8.46
CA GLY A 90 17.64 17.18 7.18
C GLY A 90 16.23 16.87 6.69
N TRP A 91 15.63 15.75 7.12
CA TRP A 91 14.31 15.29 6.66
C TRP A 91 13.53 14.63 7.81
N PRO A 92 13.23 15.39 8.89
CA PRO A 92 12.47 14.84 10.00
C PRO A 92 11.09 14.39 9.52
N ASN A 93 10.61 13.27 10.06
CA ASN A 93 9.28 12.70 9.81
C ASN A 93 9.03 12.11 8.42
N LYS A 94 10.08 11.82 7.65
CA LYS A 94 9.94 11.04 6.41
C LYS A 94 10.16 9.55 6.66
N TRP A 95 9.45 8.74 5.89
CA TRP A 95 9.62 7.29 5.86
C TRP A 95 10.42 6.88 4.64
N LYS A 96 11.33 5.94 4.86
CA LYS A 96 12.19 5.35 3.85
C LYS A 96 11.80 3.90 3.64
N CYS A 97 11.57 3.52 2.38
CA CYS A 97 11.40 2.13 1.98
C CYS A 97 12.54 1.76 1.01
N ASP A 98 13.41 0.85 1.43
CA ASP A 98 14.50 0.31 0.62
C ASP A 98 14.09 -1.07 0.07
N ILE A 99 14.34 -1.32 -1.22
CA ILE A 99 14.05 -2.59 -1.91
C ILE A 99 15.35 -3.26 -2.36
N ILE A 100 15.45 -4.58 -2.18
CA ILE A 100 16.62 -5.39 -2.53
C ILE A 100 16.14 -6.65 -3.26
N SER A 101 16.62 -6.92 -4.49
CA SER A 101 16.31 -8.20 -5.15
C SER A 101 17.15 -9.34 -4.58
N GLN A 102 16.54 -10.51 -4.43
CA GLN A 102 17.23 -11.71 -3.92
C GLN A 102 18.12 -12.43 -4.96
N GLY A 103 18.29 -11.88 -6.16
CA GLY A 103 18.97 -12.56 -7.29
C GLY A 103 20.27 -11.92 -7.79
N LYS A 104 20.64 -10.72 -7.33
CA LYS A 104 21.84 -10.01 -7.79
C LYS A 104 22.84 -9.88 -6.65
N CYS A 105 24.05 -10.41 -6.88
CA CYS A 105 25.17 -10.49 -5.94
C CYS A 105 25.36 -9.21 -5.10
N MET A 106 25.36 -9.36 -3.76
CA MET A 106 26.14 -8.67 -2.70
C MET A 106 26.41 -7.15 -2.77
N GLU A 107 25.80 -6.42 -3.69
CA GLU A 107 26.01 -5.00 -3.92
C GLU A 107 24.64 -4.28 -4.08
N PHE A 108 24.35 -3.44 -3.09
CA PHE A 108 23.45 -2.28 -3.13
C PHE A 108 21.92 -2.47 -3.18
N PHE A 109 21.26 -1.53 -2.50
CA PHE A 109 19.84 -1.23 -2.61
C PHE A 109 19.47 -0.99 -4.08
N GLU A 110 18.50 -1.73 -4.61
CA GLU A 110 18.06 -1.52 -6.00
C GLU A 110 17.27 -0.23 -6.15
N GLN A 111 16.51 0.13 -5.12
CA GLN A 111 15.75 1.37 -5.09
C GLN A 111 15.52 1.85 -3.65
N ARG A 112 15.61 3.17 -3.46
CA ARG A 112 15.28 3.86 -2.22
C ARG A 112 14.16 4.86 -2.46
N ILE A 113 13.10 4.76 -1.67
CA ILE A 113 11.91 5.61 -1.83
C ILE A 113 11.61 6.31 -0.52
N TRP A 114 11.23 7.58 -0.64
CA TRP A 114 10.93 8.48 0.46
C TRP A 114 9.50 8.98 0.37
N ALA A 115 8.77 8.95 1.47
CA ALA A 115 7.42 9.49 1.56
C ALA A 115 7.09 10.06 2.95
N ASP A 116 5.94 10.71 3.08
CA ASP A 116 5.44 11.27 4.34
C ASP A 116 4.88 10.21 5.31
N THR A 117 4.45 9.07 4.79
CA THR A 117 3.86 7.98 5.59
C THR A 117 4.52 6.65 5.24
N PRO A 118 4.53 5.67 6.15
CA PRO A 118 5.09 4.35 5.86
C PRO A 118 4.33 3.66 4.73
N GLU A 119 3.00 3.82 4.68
CA GLU A 119 2.18 3.25 3.61
C GLU A 119 2.48 3.85 2.25
N GLU A 120 2.67 5.16 2.17
CA GLU A 120 3.07 5.80 0.92
C GLU A 120 4.45 5.31 0.45
N ALA A 121 5.42 5.21 1.36
CA ALA A 121 6.74 4.72 1.02
C ALA A 121 6.67 3.27 0.50
N ALA A 122 5.90 2.40 1.17
CA ALA A 122 5.69 1.01 0.76
C ALA A 122 4.90 0.89 -0.54
N GLY A 123 3.87 1.71 -0.75
CA GLY A 123 3.05 1.66 -1.96
C GLY A 123 3.84 2.14 -3.19
N LEU A 124 4.65 3.20 -3.06
CA LEU A 124 5.54 3.65 -4.13
C LEU A 124 6.62 2.60 -4.43
N ALA A 125 7.09 1.88 -3.41
CA ALA A 125 8.01 0.75 -3.57
C ALA A 125 7.39 -0.40 -4.37
N LEU A 126 6.18 -0.80 -4.01
CA LEU A 126 5.44 -1.81 -4.77
C LEU A 126 5.19 -1.35 -6.21
N LEU A 127 4.86 -0.08 -6.44
CA LEU A 127 4.66 0.47 -7.78
C LEU A 127 5.92 0.37 -8.64
N TRP A 128 7.10 0.62 -8.06
CA TRP A 128 8.37 0.45 -8.76
C TRP A 128 8.61 -1.01 -9.16
N VAL A 129 8.35 -1.97 -8.24
CA VAL A 129 8.46 -3.41 -8.52
C VAL A 129 7.55 -3.80 -9.70
N LEU A 130 6.27 -3.42 -9.65
CA LEU A 130 5.29 -3.76 -10.68
C LEU A 130 5.65 -3.19 -12.06
N ARG A 131 6.17 -1.95 -12.11
CA ARG A 131 6.64 -1.34 -13.35
C ARG A 131 7.86 -2.06 -13.90
N GLY A 132 8.82 -2.41 -13.04
CA GLY A 132 10.02 -3.15 -13.43
C GLY A 132 9.71 -4.53 -14.01
N GLU A 133 8.71 -5.24 -13.47
CA GLU A 133 8.25 -6.54 -13.99
C GLU A 133 7.50 -6.44 -15.32
N ARG A 134 6.86 -5.30 -15.59
CA ARG A 134 6.13 -5.08 -16.85
C ARG A 134 7.05 -4.79 -18.03
N ASP A 135 8.18 -4.13 -17.76
CA ASP A 135 9.12 -3.66 -18.78
C ASP A 135 10.29 -4.63 -19.03
N GLY A 136 10.42 -5.70 -18.24
CA GLY A 136 11.45 -6.73 -18.35
C GLY A 136 10.97 -8.02 -19.02
#